data_AF-A0A1F8SDS9-F1
#
_entry.id   AF-A0A1F8SDS9-F1
#
_cell.length_a   1.000
_cell.length_b   1.000
_cell.length_c   1.000
_cell.angle_alpha   90.00
_cell.angle_beta   90.00
_cell.angle_gamma   90.00
#
_symmetry.space_group_name_H-M   'P 1'
#
loop_
_entity.id
_entity.type
_entity.pdbx_description
1 polymer ?
#
loop_
_entity_poly.entity_id
_entity_poly.type
_entity_poly.pdbx_seq_one_letter_code
_entity_poly.pdbx_strand_id
1 'polypeptide(L)'
;MPKEYVRLTTPLVRDGDRSTGVLRPASWDEALERTVAGLRAAGERHGSGTYGIFSCSKSTNEVNFAAQKLARTVLGSNNIDSCNRT
;
A
#
# COMPACT_ATOMS: atom_id res chain seq x y z
N MET A 1 22.92 18.31 11.79
CA MET A 1 21.67 18.27 12.58
C MET A 1 21.04 16.89 12.40
N PRO A 2 20.64 16.20 13.48
CA PRO A 2 19.79 15.02 13.33
C PRO A 2 18.47 15.43 12.66
N LYS A 3 18.00 14.61 11.72
CA LYS A 3 16.73 14.85 11.04
C LYS A 3 15.60 14.56 12.01
N GLU A 4 14.77 15.56 12.30
CA GLU A 4 13.57 15.39 13.11
C GLU A 4 12.51 14.67 12.28
N TYR A 5 12.17 13.44 12.67
CA TYR A 5 11.13 12.66 12.02
C TYR A 5 9.83 12.83 12.80
N VAL A 6 8.88 13.56 12.22
CA VAL A 6 7.54 13.72 12.79
C VAL A 6 6.72 12.46 12.48
N ARG A 7 6.06 11.90 13.51
CA ARG A 7 5.17 10.75 13.36
C ARG A 7 3.92 11.15 12.59
N LEU A 8 3.61 10.43 11.51
CA LEU A 8 2.33 10.56 10.82
C LEU A 8 1.21 9.96 11.67
N THR A 9 0.11 10.69 11.84
CA THR A 9 -1.02 10.33 12.71
C THR A 9 -2.36 10.20 11.99
N THR A 10 -2.42 10.60 10.70
CA THR A 10 -3.62 10.51 9.86
C THR A 10 -3.26 9.99 8.47
N PRO A 11 -4.17 9.27 7.79
CA PRO A 11 -4.01 8.98 6.38
C PRO A 11 -3.84 10.27 5.56
N LEU A 12 -3.00 10.19 4.53
CA LEU A 12 -2.79 11.27 3.58
C LEU A 12 -3.16 10.79 2.18
N VAL A 13 -4.00 11.55 1.48
CA VAL A 13 -4.36 11.28 0.09
C VAL A 13 -3.82 12.38 -0.82
N ARG A 14 -3.53 11.99 -2.06
CA ARG A 14 -3.15 12.92 -3.12
C ARG A 14 -4.42 13.43 -3.81
N ASP A 15 -4.58 14.74 -3.90
CA ASP A 15 -5.66 15.38 -4.65
C ASP A 15 -5.20 15.81 -6.05
N GLY A 16 -6.14 15.83 -7.00
CA GLY A 16 -5.97 16.50 -8.29
C GLY A 16 -4.81 15.96 -9.14
N ASP A 17 -4.06 16.89 -9.71
CA ASP A 17 -2.95 16.61 -10.63
C ASP A 17 -1.80 15.90 -9.91
N ARG A 18 -1.54 14.66 -10.31
CA ARG A 18 -0.45 13.82 -9.79
C ARG A 18 0.93 14.45 -10.00
N SER A 19 1.09 15.37 -10.94
CA SER A 19 2.34 16.11 -11.19
C SER A 19 2.72 17.02 -10.02
N THR A 20 1.72 17.55 -9.29
CA THR A 20 1.94 18.52 -8.21
C THR A 20 2.44 17.87 -6.92
N GLY A 21 2.11 16.59 -6.72
CA GLY A 21 2.57 15.85 -5.54
C GLY A 21 1.96 16.30 -4.20
N VAL A 22 0.94 17.16 -4.19
CA VAL A 22 0.34 17.67 -2.94
C VAL A 22 -0.42 16.56 -2.21
N LEU A 23 -0.17 16.44 -0.91
CA LEU A 23 -0.86 15.50 -0.01
C LEU A 23 -1.70 16.28 0.99
N ARG A 24 -2.88 15.75 1.33
CA ARG A 24 -3.73 16.28 2.39
C ARG A 24 -4.24 15.18 3.33
N PRO A 25 -4.58 15.52 4.58
CA PRO A 25 -5.28 14.63 5.48
C PRO A 25 -6.58 14.05 4.89
N ALA A 26 -6.86 12.80 5.25
CA ALA A 26 -8.08 12.08 4.93
C ALA A 26 -8.53 11.21 6.11
N SER A 27 -9.82 10.87 6.13
CA SER A 27 -10.32 9.81 7.00
C SER A 27 -9.81 8.44 6.55
N TRP A 28 -9.91 7.44 7.44
CA TRP A 28 -9.61 6.06 7.07
C TRP A 28 -10.54 5.54 5.97
N ASP A 29 -11.84 5.88 6.05
CA ASP A 29 -12.82 5.45 5.05
C ASP A 29 -12.47 5.98 3.65
N GLU A 30 -12.18 7.28 3.53
CA GLU A 30 -11.78 7.86 2.24
C GLU A 30 -10.50 7.21 1.69
N ALA A 31 -9.50 7.03 2.55
CA ALA A 31 -8.21 6.46 2.14
C ALA A 31 -8.37 5.02 1.64
N LEU A 32 -9.17 4.22 2.34
CA LEU A 32 -9.43 2.83 1.97
C LEU A 32 -10.31 2.74 0.71
N GLU A 33 -11.36 3.55 0.58
CA GLU A 33 -12.20 3.60 -0.61
C GLU A 33 -11.39 3.93 -1.87
N ARG A 34 -10.53 4.95 -1.80
CA ARG A 34 -9.64 5.31 -2.93
C ARG A 34 -8.67 4.18 -3.27
N THR A 35 -8.12 3.50 -2.26
CA THR A 35 -7.21 2.37 -2.45
C THR A 35 -7.91 1.22 -3.15
N VAL A 36 -9.10 0.82 -2.68
CA VAL A 36 -9.90 -0.26 -3.27
C VAL A 36 -10.33 0.09 -4.69
N ALA A 37 -10.77 1.32 -4.95
CA ALA A 37 -11.17 1.76 -6.29
C ALA A 37 -9.99 1.65 -7.28
N GLY A 38 -8.79 2.09 -6.87
CA GLY A 38 -7.58 1.99 -7.69
C GLY A 38 -7.17 0.55 -7.98
N LEU A 39 -7.18 -0.32 -6.95
CA LEU A 39 -6.87 -1.74 -7.11
C LEU A 39 -7.88 -2.43 -8.04
N ARG A 40 -9.19 -2.25 -7.83
CA ARG A 40 -10.22 -2.82 -8.70
C ARG A 40 -10.05 -2.41 -10.15
N ALA A 41 -9.89 -1.10 -10.41
CA ALA A 41 -9.69 -0.59 -11.77
C ALA A 41 -8.43 -1.17 -12.44
N ALA A 42 -7.34 -1.38 -11.69
CA ALA A 42 -6.13 -2.02 -12.21
C ALA A 42 -6.37 -3.50 -12.55
N GLY A 43 -7.02 -4.25 -11.65
CA GLY A 43 -7.35 -5.66 -11.88
C GLY A 43 -8.29 -5.89 -13.05
N GLU A 44 -9.31 -5.05 -13.20
CA GLU A 44 -10.24 -5.10 -14.33
C GLU A 44 -9.53 -4.89 -15.67
N ARG A 45 -8.49 -4.04 -15.71
CA ARG A 45 -7.76 -3.70 -16.93
C ARG A 45 -6.62 -4.65 -17.26
N HIS A 46 -5.95 -5.20 -16.25
CA HIS A 46 -4.65 -5.87 -16.41
C HIS A 46 -4.57 -7.26 -15.76
N GLY A 47 -5.63 -7.72 -15.10
CA GLY A 47 -5.66 -8.99 -14.37
C GLY A 47 -4.81 -8.96 -13.09
N SER A 48 -4.74 -10.09 -12.38
CA SER A 48 -4.11 -10.16 -11.06
C SER A 48 -2.59 -9.93 -11.08
N GLY A 49 -1.92 -10.15 -12.21
CA GLY A 49 -0.49 -9.89 -12.38
C GLY A 49 -0.09 -8.42 -12.22
N THR A 50 -1.04 -7.48 -12.22
CA THR A 50 -0.79 -6.05 -11.97
C THR A 50 -0.50 -5.73 -10.51
N TYR A 51 -0.96 -6.57 -9.58
CA TYR A 51 -0.83 -6.32 -8.15
C TYR A 51 0.56 -6.70 -7.67
N GLY A 52 1.10 -5.90 -6.74
CA GLY A 52 2.32 -6.19 -6.01
C GLY A 52 2.21 -5.75 -4.56
N ILE A 53 2.78 -6.53 -3.63
CA ILE A 53 2.87 -6.19 -2.21
C ILE A 53 4.34 -6.21 -1.78
N PHE A 54 4.77 -5.19 -1.05
CA PHE A 54 6.11 -5.13 -0.48
C PHE A 54 6.01 -5.10 1.05
N SER A 55 6.37 -6.20 1.71
CA SER A 55 6.30 -6.34 3.17
C SER A 55 7.61 -5.91 3.85
N CYS A 56 7.64 -5.94 5.18
CA CYS A 56 8.73 -5.36 5.97
C CYS A 56 9.31 -6.37 6.96
N SER A 57 10.63 -6.61 6.88
CA SER A 57 11.37 -7.48 7.81
C SER A 57 11.39 -6.96 9.24
N LYS A 58 11.08 -5.68 9.46
CA LYS A 58 10.95 -5.07 10.79
C LYS A 58 9.53 -5.15 11.38
N SER A 59 8.56 -5.68 10.63
CA SER A 59 7.23 -6.01 11.16
C SER A 59 7.23 -7.41 11.78
N THR A 60 6.16 -7.77 12.48
CA THR A 60 6.04 -9.14 13.01
C THR A 60 5.83 -10.17 11.89
N ASN A 61 6.14 -11.43 12.19
CA ASN A 61 5.85 -12.57 11.34
C ASN A 61 4.35 -12.69 11.01
N GLU A 62 3.44 -12.33 11.92
CA GLU A 62 1.99 -12.35 11.67
C GLU A 62 1.58 -11.32 10.63
N VAL A 63 2.14 -10.10 10.67
CA VAL A 63 1.90 -9.08 9.64
C VAL A 63 2.40 -9.56 8.28
N ASN A 64 3.56 -10.20 8.23
CA ASN A 64 4.09 -10.80 7.00
C ASN A 64 3.21 -11.95 6.50
N PHE A 65 2.67 -12.77 7.40
CA PHE A 65 1.69 -13.80 7.07
C PHE A 65 0.41 -13.20 6.47
N ALA A 66 -0.12 -12.13 7.08
CA ALA A 66 -1.31 -11.44 6.59
C ALA A 66 -1.07 -10.81 5.21
N ALA A 67 0.09 -10.19 4.98
CA ALA A 67 0.46 -9.60 3.70
C ALA A 67 0.51 -10.64 2.58
N GLN A 68 1.11 -11.81 2.82
CA GLN A 68 1.14 -12.88 1.82
C GLN A 68 -0.24 -13.49 1.57
N LYS A 69 -1.08 -13.58 2.60
CA LYS A 69 -2.46 -14.08 2.46
C LYS A 69 -3.26 -13.12 1.59
N LEU A 70 -3.17 -11.81 1.86
CA LEU A 70 -3.79 -10.77 1.03
C LEU A 70 -3.33 -10.87 -0.43
N ALA A 71 -2.02 -10.95 -0.68
CA ALA A 71 -1.48 -11.07 -2.04
C ALA A 71 -2.04 -12.32 -2.78
N ARG A 72 -1.87 -13.50 -2.17
CA ARG A 72 -2.13 -14.76 -2.87
C ARG A 72 -3.59 -15.15 -2.92
N THR A 73 -4.36 -14.91 -1.86
CA THR A 73 -5.74 -15.39 -1.77
C THR A 73 -6.77 -14.35 -2.16
N VAL A 74 -6.51 -13.07 -1.89
CA VAL A 74 -7.49 -11.99 -2.17
C VAL A 74 -7.18 -11.33 -3.51
N LEU A 75 -5.92 -10.95 -3.75
CA LEU A 75 -5.51 -10.30 -4.98
C LEU A 75 -5.19 -11.31 -6.12
N GLY A 76 -4.98 -12.58 -5.78
CA GLY A 76 -4.66 -13.63 -6.76
C GLY A 76 -3.30 -13.44 -7.42
N SER A 77 -2.35 -12.81 -6.73
CA SER A 77 -1.01 -12.51 -7.23
C SER A 77 0.07 -13.13 -6.34
N ASN A 78 1.12 -13.64 -6.97
CA ASN A 78 2.33 -14.08 -6.28
C ASN A 78 3.41 -13.00 -6.20
N ASN A 79 3.14 -11.80 -6.71
CA ASN A 79 4.06 -10.67 -6.66
C ASN A 79 4.10 -10.08 -5.24
N ILE A 80 4.78 -10.78 -4.34
CA ILE A 80 5.04 -10.30 -2.99
C ILE A 80 6.51 -10.51 -2.64
N ASP A 81 7.12 -9.48 -2.08
CA ASP A 81 8.51 -9.52 -1.63
C ASP A 81 8.70 -8.68 -0.36
N SER A 82 9.87 -8.71 0.24
CA SER A 82 10.19 -7.99 1.49
C SER A 82 11.57 -7.36 1.46
N CYS A 83 11.81 -6.38 2.34
CA CYS A 83 13.11 -5.71 2.48
C CYS A 83 14.20 -6.57 3.16
N ASN A 84 14.13 -7.90 3.07
CA ASN A 84 15.11 -8.79 3.66
C ASN A 84 16.48 -8.60 3.00
N ARG A 85 17.36 -7.84 3.66
CA ARG A 85 18.79 -7.81 3.38
C ARG A 85 19.41 -9.01 4.10
N THR A 86 19.85 -10.01 3.33
CA THR A 86 20.87 -10.96 3.80
C THR A 86 22.15 -10.22 4.18
#